data_AF-A0A9R1XAK4-F1
#
_entry.id   AF-A0A9R1XAK4-F1
#
_cell.length_a   1.000
_cell.length_b   1.000
_cell.length_c   1.000
_cell.angle_alpha   90.00
_cell.angle_beta   90.00
_cell.angle_gamma   90.00
#
_symmetry.space_group_name_H-M   'P 1'
#
loop_
_entity.id
_entity.type
_entity.pdbx_description
1 polymer ?
#
loop_
_entity_poly.entity_id
_entity_poly.type
_entity_poly.pdbx_seq_one_letter_code
_entity_poly.pdbx_strand_id
1 'polypeptide(L)'
;MAPELTRTRSISKSFSQASDVYSFGILMLEIITGKKPSVTNLGQYVMEKKNREGLKGVPDRRMSGVEENVSASGMIMIAEVCLLSDPKQRPSMGTVVEMIQAAIH
;
A
#
# COMPACT_ATOMS: atom_id res chain seq x y z
N MET A 1 10.93 -0.37 3.16
CA MET A 1 11.73 0.25 2.07
C MET A 1 11.45 -0.47 0.77
N ALA A 2 11.50 0.24 -0.36
CA ALA A 2 11.35 -0.37 -1.67
C ALA A 2 12.46 -1.42 -1.93
N PRO A 3 12.14 -2.58 -2.55
CA PRO A 3 13.11 -3.69 -2.70
C PRO A 3 14.39 -3.32 -3.45
N GLU A 4 14.32 -2.39 -4.40
CA GLU A 4 15.46 -1.90 -5.16
C GLU A 4 16.45 -1.07 -4.33
N LEU A 5 16.02 -0.54 -3.17
CA LEU A 5 16.87 0.25 -2.26
C LEU A 5 17.61 -0.61 -1.23
N THR A 6 17.20 -1.87 -1.05
CA THR A 6 17.80 -2.80 -0.08
C THR A 6 18.73 -3.83 -0.73
N ARG A 7 18.66 -4.01 -2.06
CA ARG A 7 19.31 -5.12 -2.78
C ARG A 7 20.78 -4.90 -3.15
N THR A 8 21.34 -3.69 -3.14
CA THR A 8 22.68 -3.43 -3.73
C THR A 8 23.71 -2.84 -2.77
N ARG A 9 24.86 -3.53 -2.64
CA ARG A 9 26.17 -2.97 -2.21
C ARG A 9 26.87 -2.26 -3.38
N SER A 10 26.14 -1.48 -4.18
CA SER A 10 26.69 -0.76 -5.34
C SER A 10 26.43 0.75 -5.23
N ILE A 11 27.34 1.54 -5.80
CA ILE A 11 27.65 2.95 -5.51
C ILE A 11 26.54 3.96 -5.90
N SER A 12 25.39 3.51 -6.41
CA SER A 12 24.21 4.39 -6.55
C SER A 12 22.93 3.72 -6.03
N LYS A 13 22.54 4.07 -4.81
CA LYS A 13 21.13 3.96 -4.40
C LYS A 13 20.35 4.97 -5.23
N SER A 14 19.64 4.49 -6.25
CA SER A 14 18.81 5.35 -7.08
C SER A 14 17.47 5.58 -6.37
N PHE A 15 17.42 6.64 -5.57
CA PHE A 15 16.15 7.18 -5.08
C PHE A 15 15.38 7.71 -6.29
N SER A 16 14.11 7.30 -6.39
CA SER A 16 13.26 7.63 -7.53
C SER A 16 11.83 7.89 -7.08
N GLN A 17 11.06 8.56 -7.93
CA GLN A 17 9.62 8.73 -7.71
C GLN A 17 8.91 7.38 -7.50
N ALA A 18 9.34 6.32 -8.20
CA ALA A 18 8.78 4.98 -8.02
C ALA A 18 9.08 4.38 -6.64
N SER A 19 10.22 4.71 -6.03
CA SER A 19 10.54 4.30 -4.65
C SER A 19 9.73 5.07 -3.60
N ASP A 20 9.36 6.32 -3.89
CA ASP A 20 8.41 7.09 -3.08
C ASP A 20 7.01 6.51 -3.17
N VAL A 21 6.55 6.13 -4.37
CA VAL A 21 5.26 5.45 -4.60
C VAL A 21 5.17 4.15 -3.79
N TYR A 22 6.25 3.34 -3.77
CA TYR A 22 6.27 2.14 -2.93
C TYR A 22 6.12 2.48 -1.44
N SER A 23 6.84 3.49 -0.98
CA SER A 23 6.80 3.91 0.43
C SER A 23 5.42 4.44 0.81
N PHE A 24 4.75 5.14 -0.12
CA PHE A 24 3.35 5.53 0.00
C PHE A 24 2.41 4.32 0.08
N GLY A 25 2.63 3.27 -0.72
CA GLY A 25 1.86 2.02 -0.63
C GLY A 25 1.97 1.36 0.76
N ILE A 26 3.16 1.37 1.37
CA ILE A 26 3.35 0.88 2.75
C ILE A 26 2.58 1.76 3.75
N LEU A 27 2.68 3.08 3.61
CA LEU A 27 1.96 4.03 4.47
C LEU A 27 0.44 3.83 4.36
N MET A 28 -0.07 3.63 3.15
CA MET A 28 -1.49 3.36 2.92
C MET A 28 -1.93 2.07 3.62
N LEU A 29 -1.15 0.98 3.53
CA LEU A 29 -1.44 -0.25 4.29
C LEU A 29 -1.34 -0.04 5.80
N GLU A 30 -0.40 0.77 6.29
CA GLU A 30 -0.29 1.09 7.72
C GLU A 30 -1.55 1.81 8.21
N ILE A 31 -2.05 2.77 7.44
CA ILE A 31 -3.30 3.47 7.73
C ILE A 31 -4.45 2.46 7.75
N ILE A 32 -4.68 1.72 6.66
CA ILE A 32 -5.80 0.78 6.53
C ILE A 32 -5.80 -0.26 7.65
N THR A 33 -4.64 -0.86 7.95
CA THR A 33 -4.55 -1.98 8.90
C THR A 33 -4.35 -1.54 10.35
N GLY A 34 -3.95 -0.28 10.57
CA GLY A 34 -3.51 0.23 11.87
C GLY A 34 -2.25 -0.45 12.42
N LYS A 35 -1.48 -1.16 11.57
CA LYS A 35 -0.28 -1.92 11.96
C LYS A 35 1.00 -1.19 11.51
N LYS A 36 1.98 -1.14 12.42
CA LYS A 36 3.28 -0.53 12.13
C LYS A 36 4.13 -1.44 11.22
N PRO A 37 4.68 -0.92 10.11
CA PRO A 37 5.50 -1.70 9.18
C PRO A 37 6.85 -2.13 9.76
N SER A 38 7.29 -1.54 10.88
CA SER A 38 8.52 -1.93 11.58
C SER A 38 8.42 -3.27 12.30
N VAL A 39 7.20 -3.74 12.58
CA VAL A 39 6.94 -4.98 13.34
C VAL A 39 6.25 -6.05 12.48
N THR A 40 5.62 -5.64 11.38
CA THR A 40 4.81 -6.52 10.53
C THR A 40 5.13 -6.29 9.06
N ASN A 41 5.37 -7.38 8.31
CA ASN A 41 5.36 -7.33 6.86
C ASN A 41 3.92 -7.10 6.39
N LEU A 42 3.56 -5.83 6.16
CA LEU A 42 2.17 -5.44 5.87
C LEU A 42 1.62 -6.10 4.60
N GLY A 43 2.45 -6.28 3.56
CA GLY A 43 2.01 -6.97 2.34
C GLY A 43 1.61 -8.42 2.60
N GLN A 44 2.43 -9.15 3.38
CA GLN A 44 2.11 -10.52 3.78
C GLN A 44 0.89 -10.58 4.70
N TYR A 45 0.81 -9.68 5.70
CA TYR A 45 -0.33 -9.60 6.62
C TYR A 45 -1.66 -9.36 5.89
N VAL A 46 -1.68 -8.44 4.93
CA VAL A 46 -2.87 -8.15 4.12
C VAL A 46 -3.26 -9.36 3.28
N MET A 47 -2.30 -10.05 2.66
CA MET A 47 -2.56 -11.27 1.90
C MET A 47 -3.19 -12.38 2.76
N GLU A 48 -2.59 -12.67 3.92
CA GLU A 48 -3.09 -13.69 4.86
C GLU A 48 -4.49 -13.35 5.38
N LYS A 49 -4.71 -12.08 5.74
CA LYS A 49 -6.00 -11.62 6.25
C LYS A 49 -7.08 -11.62 5.18
N LYS A 50 -6.75 -11.23 3.94
CA LYS A 50 -7.63 -11.35 2.77
C LYS A 50 -8.05 -12.80 2.53
N ASN A 51 -7.12 -13.75 2.65
CA ASN A 51 -7.43 -15.18 2.49
C ASN A 51 -8.32 -15.74 3.61
N ARG A 52 -8.18 -15.24 4.84
CA ARG A 52 -8.95 -15.73 6.00
C ARG A 52 -10.32 -15.06 6.16
N GLU A 53 -10.39 -13.75 5.91
CA GLU A 53 -11.52 -12.90 6.30
C GLU A 53 -12.09 -12.09 5.12
N GLY A 54 -11.51 -12.21 3.93
CA GLY A 54 -11.85 -11.39 2.77
C GLY A 54 -11.35 -9.94 2.89
N LEU A 55 -11.60 -9.13 1.87
CA LEU A 55 -11.16 -7.73 1.83
C LEU A 55 -11.75 -6.88 2.96
N LYS A 56 -13.00 -7.15 3.36
CA LYS A 56 -13.69 -6.44 4.46
C LYS A 56 -13.07 -6.72 5.83
N GLY A 57 -12.32 -7.82 5.97
CA GLY A 57 -11.61 -8.13 7.21
C GLY A 57 -10.29 -7.39 7.35
N VAL A 58 -9.73 -6.83 6.27
CA VAL A 58 -8.40 -6.21 6.29
C VAL A 58 -8.35 -4.94 7.16
N PRO A 59 -9.26 -3.96 7.01
CA PRO A 59 -9.22 -2.72 7.76
C PRO A 59 -9.15 -2.90 9.28
N ASP A 60 -8.55 -1.94 9.98
CA ASP A 60 -8.56 -1.87 11.44
C ASP A 60 -10.01 -1.71 11.92
N ARG A 61 -10.41 -2.48 12.93
CA ARG A 61 -11.77 -2.40 13.49
C ARG A 61 -12.10 -1.01 14.03
N ARG A 62 -11.09 -0.21 14.41
CA ARG A 62 -11.24 1.19 14.82
C ARG A 62 -11.67 2.12 13.69
N MET A 63 -11.61 1.68 12.43
CA MET A 63 -12.15 2.41 11.27
C MET A 63 -13.65 2.17 11.04
N SER A 64 -14.28 1.30 11.83
CA SER A 64 -15.73 1.08 11.75
C SER A 64 -16.49 2.41 11.92
N GLY A 65 -17.38 2.72 10.97
CA GLY A 65 -18.13 3.99 10.93
C GLY A 65 -17.46 5.15 10.19
N VAL A 66 -16.19 5.02 9.76
CA VAL A 66 -15.50 6.00 8.88
C VAL A 66 -15.60 5.62 7.40
N GLU A 67 -15.90 4.35 7.11
CA GLU A 67 -15.91 3.78 5.76
C GLU A 67 -17.11 4.15 4.89
N GLU A 68 -18.04 4.99 5.37
CA GLU A 68 -19.31 5.26 4.67
C GLU A 68 -19.08 5.90 3.29
N ASN A 69 -17.96 6.63 3.13
CA ASN A 69 -17.59 7.36 1.91
C ASN A 69 -16.30 6.84 1.26
N VAL A 70 -15.71 5.73 1.72
CA VAL A 70 -14.41 5.25 1.22
C VAL A 70 -14.43 3.76 0.95
N SER A 71 -14.11 3.38 -0.29
CA SER A 71 -13.97 1.99 -0.69
C SER A 71 -12.69 1.37 -0.12
N ALA A 72 -12.81 0.64 0.99
CA ALA A 72 -11.69 -0.06 1.61
C ALA A 72 -11.00 -1.04 0.64
N SER A 73 -11.78 -1.74 -0.20
CA SER A 73 -11.24 -2.62 -1.24
C SER A 73 -10.49 -1.85 -2.32
N GLY A 74 -10.99 -0.68 -2.74
CA GLY A 74 -10.30 0.21 -3.68
C GLY A 74 -8.96 0.67 -3.13
N MET A 75 -8.92 1.13 -1.89
CA MET A 75 -7.68 1.58 -1.23
C MET A 75 -6.66 0.45 -1.08
N ILE A 76 -7.10 -0.78 -0.75
CA ILE A 76 -6.20 -1.94 -0.70
C ILE A 76 -5.61 -2.25 -2.07
N MET A 77 -6.41 -2.22 -3.14
CA MET A 77 -5.91 -2.44 -4.50
C MET A 77 -4.90 -1.37 -4.93
N ILE A 78 -5.17 -0.09 -4.64
CA ILE A 78 -4.22 1.00 -4.93
C ILE A 78 -2.89 0.75 -4.22
N ALA A 79 -2.93 0.37 -2.94
CA ALA A 79 -1.73 0.02 -2.18
C ALA A 79 -0.98 -1.17 -2.80
N GLU A 80 -1.68 -2.24 -3.20
CA GLU A 80 -1.07 -3.42 -3.83
C GLU A 80 -0.33 -3.06 -5.13
N VAL A 81 -0.90 -2.19 -5.98
CA VAL A 81 -0.24 -1.74 -7.23
C VAL A 81 0.97 -0.84 -6.91
N CYS A 82 0.89 0.03 -5.91
CA CYS A 82 2.03 0.83 -5.46
C CYS A 82 3.20 -0.04 -4.95
N LEU A 83 2.90 -1.24 -4.44
CA LEU A 83 3.86 -2.18 -3.85
C LEU A 83 4.41 -3.21 -4.84
N LEU A 84 4.16 -3.05 -6.15
CA LEU A 84 4.73 -3.93 -7.17
C LEU A 84 6.26 -3.97 -7.08
N SER A 85 6.81 -5.17 -7.27
CA SER A 85 8.24 -5.42 -7.12
C SER A 85 9.07 -4.71 -8.20
N ASP A 86 8.55 -4.63 -9.44
CA ASP A 86 9.17 -3.86 -10.51
C ASP A 86 8.77 -2.37 -10.40
N PRO A 87 9.73 -1.45 -10.17
CA PRO A 87 9.46 -0.01 -10.09
C PRO A 87 8.79 0.55 -11.35
N LYS A 88 8.99 -0.05 -12.53
CA LYS A 88 8.41 0.40 -13.80
C LYS A 88 6.92 0.11 -13.92
N GLN A 89 6.41 -0.81 -13.12
CA GLN A 89 4.99 -1.17 -13.11
C GLN A 89 4.19 -0.38 -12.08
N ARG A 90 4.86 0.38 -11.20
CA ARG A 90 4.20 1.22 -10.22
C ARG A 90 3.61 2.46 -10.91
N PRO A 91 2.42 2.93 -10.50
CA PRO A 91 1.80 4.12 -11.06
C PRO A 91 2.61 5.39 -10.70
N SER A 92 2.36 6.47 -11.44
CA SER A 92 2.78 7.80 -11.00
C SER A 92 1.96 8.25 -9.80
N MET A 93 2.49 9.15 -8.96
CA MET A 93 1.70 9.74 -7.87
C MET A 93 0.46 10.49 -8.38
N GLY A 94 0.49 11.06 -9.59
CA GLY A 94 -0.69 11.68 -10.20
C GLY A 94 -1.81 10.65 -10.45
N THR A 95 -1.45 9.51 -11.03
CA THR A 95 -2.36 8.37 -11.23
C THR A 95 -2.88 7.84 -9.89
N VAL A 96 -2.03 7.75 -8.86
CA VAL A 96 -2.46 7.33 -7.51
C VAL A 96 -3.54 8.27 -6.95
N VAL A 97 -3.40 9.59 -7.13
CA VAL A 97 -4.41 10.56 -6.70
C VAL A 97 -5.73 10.35 -7.44
N GLU A 98 -5.69 10.16 -8.76
CA GLU A 98 -6.89 9.88 -9.57
C GLU A 98 -7.60 8.61 -9.09
N MET A 99 -6.84 7.54 -8.81
CA MET A 99 -7.40 6.29 -8.28
C MET A 99 -8.02 6.47 -6.90
N ILE A 100 -7.39 7.25 -6.01
CA ILE A 100 -7.94 7.54 -4.67
C ILE A 100 -9.23 8.35 -4.79
N GLN A 101 -9.25 9.38 -5.64
CA GLN A 101 -10.45 10.18 -5.88
C GLN A 101 -11.61 9.32 -6.41
N ALA A 102 -11.33 8.35 -7.28
CA ALA A 102 -12.33 7.41 -7.77
C ALA A 102 -12.81 6.38 -6.70
N ALA A 103 -12.03 6.18 -5.63
CA ALA A 103 -12.35 5.26 -4.54
C ALA A 103 -13.08 5.94 -3.36
N ILE A 104 -13.27 7.26 -3.42
CA ILE A 104 -14.01 8.07 -2.45
C ILE A 104 -15.38 8.40 -3.06
N HIS A 105 -16.45 8.30 -2.26
CA HIS A 105 -17.84 8.53 -2.66
C HIS A 105 -18.41 9.78 -1.99
#